data_AF-A0A921SQ15-F1
#
_entry.id   AF-A0A921SQ15-F1
#
_cell.length_a   1.000
_cell.length_b   1.000
_cell.length_c   1.000
_cell.angle_alpha   90.00
_cell.angle_beta   90.00
_cell.angle_gamma   90.00
#
_symmetry.space_group_name_H-M   'P 1'
#
loop_
_entity.id
_entity.type
_entity.pdbx_description
1 polymer ?
#
loop_
_entity_poly.entity_id
_entity_poly.type
_entity_poly.pdbx_seq_one_letter_code
_entity_poly.pdbx_strand_id
1 'polypeptide(L)'
;MPTFRFAARSDTGQVRKNNQDSGYAGAHFLLIADGMGGHAGGDVASAITVSRLTFLDEPDRDGRQLDDLKRAILDANDQIGRAVTEQAELAGMGTTVTALLQSGDQLALAHIGDSRAYTLHKGELTQITHDHTFVQMLVDEGRITPEEADTHPQRSVVMRVLGDVGSAPELDLSFHEAVPGDRWMLCSDGLTGFASLDDIHEALATIEDPGDACERLIELALAGGGGDNVTVVVGDVLEPDADHDLDDFGEAVGSVRINPSYALLGGADQTNVSTSQMDVVFDEVDTPTAPLDDNDTQPLPDPLAPEAAGTSDSDTAIPRPDAASRHDAAGQEDNAEVPVDDENAAPPRTARSAVREDDRWDEDADLADWGEEPRRRPWVPIIVSVIVVLALAVAGLFGWRYVQSQYYVAASQGSVAVYQGLPQSLGPISLSSLSETTEVQVTDLSTFSQQRLEATIPADSQEAALAVVDTLRIEATRNAASTAGESADQNGADPAPSPSPSQDGVSGGVADESTPSDSPAGASISRGEGSG
;
A
#
# COMPACT_ATOMS: atom_id res chain seq x y z
N MET A 1 -2.69 -32.50 4.08
CA MET A 1 -2.91 -31.87 2.75
C MET A 1 -1.62 -31.18 2.34
N PRO A 2 -1.41 -30.80 1.06
CA PRO A 2 -0.36 -29.85 0.71
C PRO A 2 -0.47 -28.57 1.56
N THR A 3 0.69 -28.05 1.97
CA THR A 3 0.86 -26.79 2.72
C THR A 3 2.02 -26.02 2.11
N PHE A 4 2.24 -24.78 2.52
CA PHE A 4 3.49 -24.07 2.25
C PHE A 4 4.52 -24.32 3.36
N ARG A 5 5.80 -24.48 3.00
CA ARG A 5 6.93 -23.98 3.82
C ARG A 5 7.24 -22.58 3.31
N PHE A 6 7.21 -21.58 4.17
CA PHE A 6 7.11 -20.18 3.73
C PHE A 6 8.12 -19.25 4.44
N ALA A 7 8.30 -18.06 3.89
CA ALA A 7 8.95 -16.94 4.57
C ALA A 7 8.52 -15.60 3.96
N ALA A 8 8.53 -14.53 4.75
CA ALA A 8 8.30 -13.18 4.29
C ALA A 8 9.47 -12.26 4.68
N ARG A 9 9.87 -11.34 3.79
CA ARG A 9 10.83 -10.27 4.10
C ARG A 9 10.37 -8.97 3.48
N SER A 10 10.67 -7.85 4.13
CA SER A 10 10.28 -6.51 3.71
C SER A 10 11.29 -5.49 4.20
N ASP A 11 11.81 -4.66 3.30
CA ASP A 11 12.78 -3.59 3.58
C ASP A 11 12.26 -2.25 3.05
N THR A 12 12.72 -1.15 3.68
CA THR A 12 12.32 0.21 3.30
C THR A 12 12.98 0.68 1.99
N GLY A 13 14.09 0.05 1.59
CA GLY A 13 14.96 0.56 0.55
C GLY A 13 15.89 1.67 1.06
N GLN A 14 16.68 2.21 0.14
CA GLN A 14 17.71 3.23 0.41
C GLN A 14 17.19 4.67 0.17
N VAL A 15 16.06 4.82 -0.52
CA VAL A 15 15.54 6.13 -0.98
C VAL A 15 14.21 6.52 -0.31
N ARG A 16 13.34 5.56 0.02
CA ARG A 16 12.09 5.84 0.73
C ARG A 16 12.36 6.13 2.22
N LYS A 17 11.41 6.78 2.90
CA LYS A 17 11.51 7.13 4.34
C LYS A 17 10.75 6.20 5.27
N ASN A 18 9.58 5.76 4.79
CA ASN A 18 8.71 4.80 5.43
C ASN A 18 8.65 3.57 4.52
N ASN A 19 8.36 2.41 5.11
CA ASN A 19 7.93 1.25 4.36
C ASN A 19 6.40 1.30 4.21
N GLN A 20 5.91 1.37 2.98
CA GLN A 20 4.47 1.40 2.67
C GLN A 20 3.94 0.03 2.21
N ASP A 21 4.81 -0.94 1.92
CA ASP A 21 4.40 -2.33 1.69
C ASP A 21 3.88 -2.98 2.98
N SER A 22 3.05 -3.99 2.83
CA SER A 22 2.80 -5.02 3.85
C SER A 22 2.76 -6.40 3.20
N GLY A 23 3.27 -7.42 3.88
CA GLY A 23 3.25 -8.81 3.44
C GLY A 23 2.84 -9.77 4.55
N TYR A 24 2.38 -10.96 4.15
CA TYR A 24 2.08 -12.06 5.05
C TYR A 24 2.36 -13.41 4.38
N ALA A 25 2.87 -14.36 5.15
CA ALA A 25 3.14 -15.72 4.71
C ALA A 25 2.72 -16.71 5.79
N GLY A 26 1.89 -17.69 5.44
CA GLY A 26 1.37 -18.72 6.35
C GLY A 26 1.22 -20.08 5.66
N ALA A 27 0.81 -21.09 6.43
CA ALA A 27 0.84 -22.49 6.00
C ALA A 27 -0.13 -22.81 4.85
N HIS A 28 -1.13 -21.96 4.63
CA HIS A 28 -2.12 -22.05 3.57
C HIS A 28 -2.31 -20.73 2.80
N PHE A 29 -1.74 -19.62 3.25
CA PHE A 29 -2.03 -18.29 2.71
C PHE A 29 -0.78 -17.41 2.54
N LEU A 30 -0.56 -16.93 1.31
CA LEU A 30 0.50 -15.98 0.96
C LEU A 30 -0.13 -14.68 0.45
N LEU A 31 0.38 -13.53 0.89
CA LEU A 31 -0.19 -12.22 0.56
C LEU A 31 0.87 -11.12 0.50
N ILE A 32 0.73 -10.23 -0.47
CA ILE A 32 1.43 -8.95 -0.52
C ILE A 32 0.47 -7.81 -0.89
N ALA A 33 0.72 -6.63 -0.32
CA ALA A 33 -0.01 -5.40 -0.57
C ALA A 33 0.98 -4.22 -0.59
N ASP A 34 1.17 -3.60 -1.75
CA ASP A 34 2.08 -2.47 -2.00
C ASP A 34 1.31 -1.16 -1.87
N GLY A 35 1.72 -0.30 -0.93
CA GLY A 35 0.94 0.81 -0.41
C GLY A 35 1.21 2.14 -1.11
N MET A 36 0.23 2.65 -1.84
CA MET A 36 0.34 3.89 -2.62
C MET A 36 -0.36 5.07 -1.94
N GLY A 37 0.31 6.22 -1.88
CA GLY A 37 -0.30 7.49 -1.48
C GLY A 37 0.67 8.65 -1.58
N GLY A 38 0.26 9.77 -2.19
CA GLY A 38 1.08 10.99 -2.26
C GLY A 38 1.30 11.68 -0.90
N HIS A 39 0.44 11.37 0.06
CA HIS A 39 0.58 11.64 1.49
C HIS A 39 0.45 10.31 2.26
N ALA A 40 0.81 10.30 3.55
CA ALA A 40 1.10 9.09 4.34
C ALA A 40 -0.14 8.24 4.69
N GLY A 41 -0.67 7.54 3.67
CA GLY A 41 -1.73 6.55 3.81
C GLY A 41 -1.51 5.26 3.03
N GLY A 42 -0.50 5.16 2.15
CA GLY A 42 -0.19 3.88 1.49
C GLY A 42 0.21 2.79 2.50
N ASP A 43 1.04 3.19 3.45
CA ASP A 43 1.40 2.47 4.67
C ASP A 43 0.18 2.09 5.53
N VAL A 44 -0.90 2.89 5.52
CA VAL A 44 -2.16 2.56 6.19
C VAL A 44 -2.99 1.56 5.37
N ALA A 45 -3.10 1.77 4.06
CA ALA A 45 -3.91 0.95 3.16
C ALA A 45 -3.40 -0.49 3.05
N SER A 46 -2.09 -0.69 2.94
CA SER A 46 -1.49 -2.02 2.94
C SER A 46 -1.63 -2.72 4.29
N ALA A 47 -1.43 -2.00 5.40
CA ALA A 47 -1.53 -2.53 6.76
C ALA A 47 -2.95 -2.96 7.13
N ILE A 48 -3.96 -2.14 6.78
CA ILE A 48 -5.38 -2.53 6.84
C ILE A 48 -5.58 -3.80 6.02
N THR A 49 -5.13 -3.82 4.76
CA THR A 49 -5.44 -4.92 3.85
C THR A 49 -4.85 -6.25 4.31
N VAL A 50 -3.58 -6.29 4.71
CA VAL A 50 -2.96 -7.52 5.22
C VAL A 50 -3.66 -8.00 6.49
N SER A 51 -3.84 -7.13 7.48
CA SER A 51 -4.50 -7.52 8.74
C SER A 51 -5.98 -7.92 8.57
N ARG A 52 -6.65 -7.51 7.48
CA ARG A 52 -8.02 -7.91 7.17
C ARG A 52 -8.12 -9.22 6.39
N LEU A 53 -7.00 -9.77 5.91
CA LEU A 53 -6.93 -11.01 5.14
C LEU A 53 -6.23 -12.16 5.87
N THR A 54 -5.40 -11.94 6.90
CA THR A 54 -4.66 -13.02 7.61
C THR A 54 -5.55 -14.13 8.18
N PHE A 55 -6.81 -13.85 8.53
CA PHE A 55 -7.79 -14.88 8.95
C PHE A 55 -8.10 -15.93 7.87
N LEU A 56 -7.58 -15.77 6.64
CA LEU A 56 -7.68 -16.77 5.59
C LEU A 56 -6.68 -17.92 5.75
N ASP A 57 -5.67 -17.81 6.61
CA ASP A 57 -4.71 -18.89 6.91
C ASP A 57 -5.32 -19.93 7.88
N GLU A 58 -6.32 -20.67 7.40
CA GLU A 58 -6.99 -21.73 8.15
C GLU A 58 -7.01 -23.05 7.36
N PRO A 59 -6.79 -24.20 8.02
CA PRO A 59 -6.91 -25.52 7.39
C PRO A 59 -8.37 -25.88 7.02
N ASP A 60 -8.53 -26.97 6.26
CA ASP A 60 -9.82 -27.63 5.96
C ASP A 60 -10.93 -26.73 5.37
N ARG A 61 -10.57 -25.91 4.36
CA ARG A 61 -11.50 -25.01 3.65
C ARG A 61 -12.37 -25.76 2.62
N ASP A 62 -13.58 -25.28 2.34
CA ASP A 62 -14.67 -26.07 1.73
C ASP A 62 -14.94 -25.84 0.23
N GLY A 63 -13.93 -25.40 -0.54
CA GLY A 63 -14.04 -25.24 -2.01
C GLY A 63 -14.48 -23.85 -2.50
N ARG A 64 -14.52 -22.83 -1.62
CA ARG A 64 -14.92 -21.45 -1.94
C ARG A 64 -13.78 -20.42 -1.89
N GLN A 65 -12.54 -20.86 -1.99
CA GLN A 65 -11.33 -20.05 -1.75
C GLN A 65 -11.32 -18.74 -2.57
N LEU A 66 -11.77 -18.74 -3.83
CA LEU A 66 -11.91 -17.52 -4.63
C LEU A 66 -13.03 -16.58 -4.16
N ASP A 67 -14.17 -17.10 -3.72
CA ASP A 67 -15.26 -16.29 -3.17
C ASP A 67 -14.84 -15.69 -1.80
N ASP A 68 -14.15 -16.47 -0.97
CA ASP A 68 -13.67 -16.04 0.35
C ASP A 68 -12.55 -14.98 0.22
N LEU A 69 -11.57 -15.18 -0.68
CA LEU A 69 -10.59 -14.15 -1.07
C LEU A 69 -11.27 -12.87 -1.55
N LYS A 70 -12.18 -12.99 -2.54
CA LYS A 70 -12.91 -11.85 -3.11
C LYS A 70 -13.69 -11.10 -2.02
N ARG A 71 -14.34 -11.82 -1.10
CA ARG A 71 -15.10 -11.21 0.00
C ARG A 71 -14.18 -10.49 0.98
N ALA A 72 -13.04 -11.08 1.35
CA ALA A 72 -12.06 -10.46 2.23
C ALA A 72 -11.43 -9.20 1.62
N ILE A 73 -11.07 -9.24 0.33
CA ILE A 73 -10.51 -8.09 -0.41
C ILE A 73 -11.55 -6.96 -0.52
N LEU A 74 -12.81 -7.27 -0.77
CA LEU A 74 -13.89 -6.27 -0.80
C LEU A 74 -14.18 -5.70 0.60
N ASP A 75 -14.21 -6.53 1.65
CA ASP A 75 -14.31 -6.08 3.05
C ASP A 75 -13.16 -5.13 3.43
N ALA A 76 -11.94 -5.39 2.93
CA ALA A 76 -10.76 -4.55 3.14
C ALA A 76 -10.82 -3.23 2.35
N ASN A 77 -11.28 -3.24 1.09
CA ASN A 77 -11.51 -2.02 0.32
C ASN A 77 -12.54 -1.09 0.99
N ASP A 78 -13.63 -1.68 1.50
CA ASP A 78 -14.64 -0.99 2.30
C ASP A 78 -14.04 -0.38 3.59
N GLN A 79 -13.07 -1.07 4.20
CA GLN A 79 -12.37 -0.62 5.40
C GLN A 79 -11.44 0.57 5.12
N ILE A 80 -10.69 0.55 4.02
CA ILE A 80 -9.88 1.68 3.52
C ILE A 80 -10.79 2.91 3.31
N GLY A 81 -11.96 2.73 2.66
CA GLY A 81 -12.93 3.80 2.46
C GLY A 81 -13.50 4.40 3.76
N ARG A 82 -13.66 3.58 4.83
CA ARG A 82 -14.02 4.06 6.17
C ARG A 82 -12.89 4.86 6.80
N ALA A 83 -11.65 4.39 6.73
CA ALA A 83 -10.48 5.12 7.26
C ALA A 83 -10.31 6.50 6.59
N VAL A 84 -10.50 6.62 5.27
CA VAL A 84 -10.53 7.92 4.56
C VAL A 84 -11.70 8.81 5.02
N THR A 85 -12.85 8.21 5.37
CA THR A 85 -14.03 8.93 5.88
C THR A 85 -13.82 9.45 7.31
N GLU A 86 -13.05 8.72 8.13
CA GLU A 86 -12.67 9.10 9.49
C GLU A 86 -11.53 10.13 9.50
N GLN A 87 -10.57 9.99 8.60
CA GLN A 87 -9.33 10.77 8.53
C GLN A 87 -9.13 11.28 7.09
N ALA A 88 -9.62 12.48 6.80
CA ALA A 88 -9.59 13.07 5.46
C ALA A 88 -8.16 13.32 4.91
N GLU A 89 -7.14 13.31 5.77
CA GLU A 89 -5.72 13.36 5.39
C GLU A 89 -5.21 12.07 4.71
N LEU A 90 -5.93 10.95 4.85
CA LEU A 90 -5.69 9.70 4.12
C LEU A 90 -6.33 9.69 2.72
N ALA A 91 -6.98 10.77 2.29
CA ALA A 91 -7.68 10.81 1.00
C ALA A 91 -6.71 10.61 -0.18
N GLY A 92 -7.01 9.61 -1.02
CA GLY A 92 -6.14 9.20 -2.11
C GLY A 92 -5.09 8.14 -1.72
N MET A 93 -5.20 7.53 -0.53
CA MET A 93 -4.51 6.28 -0.24
C MET A 93 -5.12 5.11 -1.01
N GLY A 94 -4.28 4.16 -1.39
CA GLY A 94 -4.67 2.89 -1.97
C GLY A 94 -3.58 1.83 -1.81
N THR A 95 -3.84 0.62 -2.28
CA THR A 95 -2.86 -0.47 -2.24
C THR A 95 -3.10 -1.47 -3.36
N THR A 96 -2.05 -2.14 -3.83
CA THR A 96 -2.20 -3.39 -4.57
C THR A 96 -2.71 -4.50 -3.62
N VAL A 97 -3.13 -5.62 -4.21
CA VAL A 97 -3.16 -6.93 -3.56
C VAL A 97 -2.69 -7.97 -4.56
N THR A 98 -1.81 -8.87 -4.13
CA THR A 98 -1.64 -10.19 -4.76
C THR A 98 -1.66 -11.25 -3.68
N ALA A 99 -2.56 -12.23 -3.81
CA ALA A 99 -2.89 -13.19 -2.76
C ALA A 99 -3.07 -14.61 -3.31
N LEU A 100 -2.46 -15.60 -2.66
CA LEU A 100 -2.61 -17.03 -2.94
C LEU A 100 -3.19 -17.73 -1.72
N LEU A 101 -4.39 -18.33 -1.86
CA LEU A 101 -5.02 -19.14 -0.84
C LEU A 101 -5.06 -20.61 -1.28
N GLN A 102 -4.35 -21.46 -0.55
CA GLN A 102 -4.28 -22.91 -0.75
C GLN A 102 -5.44 -23.63 -0.06
N SER A 103 -5.89 -24.72 -0.67
CA SER A 103 -6.83 -25.66 -0.07
C SER A 103 -6.78 -26.97 -0.85
N GLY A 104 -6.26 -28.03 -0.20
CA GLY A 104 -6.03 -29.31 -0.87
C GLY A 104 -5.00 -29.19 -2.01
N ASP A 105 -5.37 -29.65 -3.19
CA ASP A 105 -4.60 -29.63 -4.43
C ASP A 105 -4.81 -28.36 -5.27
N GLN A 106 -5.48 -27.33 -4.73
CA GLN A 106 -5.79 -26.08 -5.44
C GLN A 106 -5.20 -24.84 -4.76
N LEU A 107 -4.72 -23.91 -5.59
CA LEU A 107 -4.36 -22.54 -5.22
C LEU A 107 -5.36 -21.58 -5.88
N ALA A 108 -6.01 -20.75 -5.08
CA ALA A 108 -6.81 -19.63 -5.56
C ALA A 108 -5.96 -18.36 -5.56
N LEU A 109 -5.77 -17.74 -6.73
CA LEU A 109 -5.08 -16.46 -6.89
C LEU A 109 -6.11 -15.33 -7.00
N ALA A 110 -5.89 -14.25 -6.24
CA ALA A 110 -6.57 -12.97 -6.41
C ALA A 110 -5.54 -11.84 -6.57
N HIS A 111 -5.74 -10.97 -7.57
CA HIS A 111 -4.78 -9.92 -7.93
C HIS A 111 -5.45 -8.61 -8.34
N ILE A 112 -4.88 -7.49 -7.90
CA ILE A 112 -5.14 -6.13 -8.37
C ILE A 112 -3.89 -5.25 -8.15
N GLY A 113 -3.44 -4.55 -9.19
CA GLY A 113 -2.25 -3.68 -9.15
C GLY A 113 -1.10 -4.25 -9.95
N ASP A 114 0.14 -3.96 -9.55
CA ASP A 114 1.37 -4.29 -10.29
C ASP A 114 2.43 -5.03 -9.46
N SER A 115 2.18 -5.29 -8.17
CA SER A 115 2.87 -6.34 -7.42
C SER A 115 2.56 -7.71 -8.06
N ARG A 116 3.55 -8.61 -8.13
CA ARG A 116 3.50 -9.78 -9.02
C ARG A 116 3.51 -11.10 -8.29
N ALA A 117 2.91 -12.13 -8.90
CA ALA A 117 3.10 -13.54 -8.53
C ALA A 117 3.90 -14.27 -9.61
N TYR A 118 4.87 -15.07 -9.19
CA TYR A 118 5.65 -15.99 -10.02
C TYR A 118 5.54 -17.41 -9.45
N THR A 119 5.63 -18.41 -10.34
CA THR A 119 5.89 -19.81 -9.97
C THR A 119 7.18 -20.29 -10.60
N LEU A 120 7.98 -21.04 -9.84
CA LEU A 120 9.14 -21.78 -10.31
C LEU A 120 8.76 -23.26 -10.39
N HIS A 121 8.38 -23.70 -11.59
CA HIS A 121 7.93 -25.07 -11.86
C HIS A 121 9.02 -25.84 -12.61
N LYS A 122 9.55 -26.92 -12.03
CA LYS A 122 10.62 -27.76 -12.63
C LYS A 122 11.86 -26.98 -13.13
N GLY A 123 12.13 -25.80 -12.56
CA GLY A 123 13.23 -24.92 -12.94
C GLY A 123 12.88 -23.81 -13.95
N GLU A 124 11.65 -23.73 -14.45
CA GLU A 124 11.16 -22.62 -15.28
C GLU A 124 10.41 -21.60 -14.41
N LEU A 125 10.91 -20.35 -14.33
CA LEU A 125 10.25 -19.26 -13.63
C LEU A 125 9.25 -18.56 -14.56
N THR A 126 7.98 -18.53 -14.16
CA THR A 126 6.88 -17.98 -14.97
C THR A 126 6.09 -16.96 -14.16
N GLN A 127 5.85 -15.78 -14.74
CA GLN A 127 4.93 -14.79 -14.17
C GLN A 127 3.48 -15.23 -14.38
N ILE A 128 2.66 -15.14 -13.33
CA ILE A 128 1.26 -15.60 -13.32
C ILE A 128 0.26 -14.44 -13.25
N THR A 129 0.63 -13.32 -12.63
CA THR A 129 -0.14 -12.07 -12.63
C THR A 129 0.08 -11.25 -13.89
N HIS A 130 -0.92 -10.44 -14.25
CA HIS A 130 -0.87 -9.52 -15.40
C HIS A 130 -1.00 -8.09 -14.90
N ASP A 131 0.11 -7.35 -14.86
CA ASP A 131 0.23 -6.03 -14.24
C ASP A 131 -0.87 -5.04 -14.67
N HIS A 132 -1.56 -4.43 -13.71
CA HIS A 132 -2.55 -3.39 -13.97
C HIS A 132 -1.92 -2.00 -14.15
N THR A 133 -0.82 -1.89 -14.90
CA THR A 133 -0.15 -0.62 -15.20
C THR A 133 -0.59 -0.01 -16.53
N PHE A 134 -0.34 1.30 -16.68
CA PHE A 134 -0.53 2.02 -17.93
C PHE A 134 0.35 1.44 -19.04
N VAL A 135 1.56 0.98 -18.74
CA VAL A 135 2.48 0.41 -19.74
C VAL A 135 2.10 -1.00 -20.16
N GLN A 136 1.60 -1.84 -19.26
CA GLN A 136 1.09 -3.15 -19.65
C GLN A 136 -0.09 -3.02 -20.61
N MET A 137 -1.02 -2.07 -20.36
CA MET A 137 -2.09 -1.75 -21.30
C MET A 137 -1.56 -1.26 -22.68
N LEU A 138 -0.44 -0.53 -22.73
CA LEU A 138 0.19 -0.17 -24.01
C LEU A 138 0.84 -1.37 -24.73
N VAL A 139 1.36 -2.36 -23.99
CA VAL A 139 1.86 -3.63 -24.54
C VAL A 139 0.70 -4.47 -25.07
N ASP A 140 -0.40 -4.58 -24.32
CA ASP A 140 -1.60 -5.32 -24.69
C ASP A 140 -2.31 -4.73 -25.93
N GLU A 141 -2.34 -3.40 -26.05
CA GLU A 141 -2.79 -2.69 -27.26
C GLU A 141 -1.80 -2.80 -28.44
N GLY A 142 -0.62 -3.40 -28.25
CA GLY A 142 0.43 -3.53 -29.27
C GLY A 142 1.05 -2.20 -29.69
N ARG A 143 1.07 -1.21 -28.78
CA ARG A 143 1.52 0.17 -29.03
C ARG A 143 2.97 0.42 -28.63
N ILE A 144 3.50 -0.38 -27.70
CA ILE A 144 4.92 -0.47 -27.34
C ILE A 144 5.28 -1.96 -27.21
N THR A 145 6.57 -2.31 -27.30
CA THR A 145 7.06 -3.65 -26.93
C THR A 145 7.30 -3.77 -25.42
N PRO A 146 7.40 -4.99 -24.85
CA PRO A 146 7.77 -5.18 -23.44
C PRO A 146 9.08 -4.47 -23.08
N GLU A 147 10.09 -4.54 -23.95
CA GLU A 147 11.40 -3.90 -23.74
C GLU A 147 11.33 -2.35 -23.78
N GLU A 148 10.31 -1.78 -24.42
CA GLU A 148 10.01 -0.35 -24.37
C GLU A 148 9.22 0.03 -23.09
N ALA A 149 8.48 -0.90 -22.48
CA ALA A 149 7.74 -0.67 -21.24
C ALA A 149 8.68 -0.48 -20.03
N ASP A 150 9.72 -1.29 -19.93
CA ASP A 150 10.72 -1.24 -18.84
C ASP A 150 11.39 0.14 -18.70
N THR A 151 11.58 0.83 -19.82
CA THR A 151 12.23 2.15 -19.89
C THR A 151 11.24 3.31 -20.03
N HIS A 152 9.93 3.05 -20.01
CA HIS A 152 8.91 4.05 -20.25
C HIS A 152 8.77 5.05 -19.09
N PRO A 153 8.65 6.38 -19.34
CA PRO A 153 8.52 7.39 -18.27
C PRO A 153 7.30 7.25 -17.36
N GLN A 154 6.33 6.42 -17.73
CA GLN A 154 5.10 6.17 -16.97
C GLN A 154 4.95 4.67 -16.57
N ARG A 155 6.05 3.93 -16.38
CA ARG A 155 5.99 2.50 -16.05
C ARG A 155 5.24 2.23 -14.74
N SER A 156 5.61 2.90 -13.65
CA SER A 156 4.97 2.83 -12.32
C SER A 156 3.67 3.66 -12.23
N VAL A 157 2.86 3.68 -13.29
CA VAL A 157 1.51 4.31 -13.27
C VAL A 157 0.48 3.19 -13.21
N VAL A 158 0.05 2.86 -12.01
CA VAL A 158 -0.97 1.84 -11.72
C VAL A 158 -2.36 2.36 -12.09
N MET A 159 -3.18 1.49 -12.68
CA MET A 159 -4.50 1.80 -13.23
C MET A 159 -5.66 1.17 -12.44
N ARG A 160 -5.39 0.15 -11.60
CA ARG A 160 -6.38 -0.52 -10.72
C ARG A 160 -5.72 -0.78 -9.36
N VAL A 161 -6.34 -0.29 -8.29
CA VAL A 161 -5.88 -0.45 -6.90
C VAL A 161 -7.10 -0.59 -5.96
N LEU A 162 -6.90 -1.08 -4.74
CA LEU A 162 -7.88 -0.88 -3.66
C LEU A 162 -7.81 0.57 -3.18
N GLY A 163 -8.94 1.09 -2.67
CA GLY A 163 -9.06 2.45 -2.13
C GLY A 163 -9.59 3.50 -3.12
N ASP A 164 -9.76 3.18 -4.41
CA ASP A 164 -10.36 4.12 -5.37
C ASP A 164 -11.82 4.45 -5.02
N VAL A 165 -12.10 5.73 -4.75
CA VAL A 165 -13.37 6.17 -4.17
C VAL A 165 -14.40 6.48 -5.25
N GLY A 166 -15.15 5.46 -5.66
CA GLY A 166 -16.32 5.61 -6.51
C GLY A 166 -16.62 4.41 -7.42
N SER A 167 -15.65 3.53 -7.58
CA SER A 167 -15.75 2.27 -8.33
C SER A 167 -15.71 1.08 -7.36
N ALA A 168 -16.35 -0.03 -7.69
CA ALA A 168 -16.04 -1.30 -7.05
C ALA A 168 -14.75 -1.85 -7.69
N PRO A 169 -13.74 -2.31 -6.93
CA PRO A 169 -12.51 -2.82 -7.51
C PRO A 169 -12.79 -4.10 -8.30
N GLU A 170 -12.44 -4.07 -9.58
CA GLU A 170 -12.37 -5.27 -10.41
C GLU A 170 -11.13 -6.05 -9.98
N LEU A 171 -11.28 -7.35 -9.69
CA LEU A 171 -10.19 -8.24 -9.26
C LEU A 171 -9.97 -9.32 -10.31
N ASP A 172 -8.71 -9.60 -10.62
CA ASP A 172 -8.35 -10.74 -11.46
C ASP A 172 -8.28 -11.99 -10.58
N LEU A 173 -9.05 -13.01 -10.93
CA LEU A 173 -9.31 -14.20 -10.10
C LEU A 173 -9.06 -15.47 -10.90
N SER A 174 -8.24 -16.38 -10.40
CA SER A 174 -7.90 -17.63 -11.10
C SER A 174 -7.58 -18.80 -10.15
N PHE A 175 -7.67 -20.03 -10.67
CA PHE A 175 -7.26 -21.24 -9.97
C PHE A 175 -6.01 -21.84 -10.63
N HIS A 176 -5.10 -22.34 -9.80
CA HIS A 176 -3.88 -23.06 -10.18
C HIS A 176 -3.79 -24.37 -9.39
N GLU A 177 -2.97 -25.32 -9.87
CA GLU A 177 -2.75 -26.61 -9.21
C GLU A 177 -1.63 -26.47 -8.15
N ALA A 178 -1.87 -26.97 -6.93
CA ALA A 178 -0.88 -26.99 -5.86
C ALA A 178 0.05 -28.21 -6.03
N VAL A 179 0.96 -28.15 -7.00
CA VAL A 179 1.89 -29.25 -7.30
C VAL A 179 3.04 -29.29 -6.27
N PRO A 180 3.25 -30.39 -5.54
CA PRO A 180 4.36 -30.49 -4.59
C PRO A 180 5.73 -30.33 -5.26
N GLY A 181 6.62 -29.56 -4.63
CA GLY A 181 7.93 -29.17 -5.15
C GLY A 181 7.95 -27.90 -6.00
N ASP A 182 6.79 -27.28 -6.27
CA ASP A 182 6.74 -25.95 -6.88
C ASP A 182 6.98 -24.85 -5.84
N ARG A 183 7.75 -23.82 -6.21
CA ARG A 183 8.00 -22.63 -5.39
C ARG A 183 7.24 -21.44 -5.95
N TRP A 184 6.41 -20.81 -5.12
CA TRP A 184 5.73 -19.56 -5.46
C TRP A 184 6.46 -18.37 -4.83
N MET A 185 6.48 -17.24 -5.54
CA MET A 185 6.98 -15.96 -5.04
C MET A 185 5.96 -14.86 -5.32
N LEU A 186 5.64 -14.04 -4.31
CA LEU A 186 4.93 -12.78 -4.43
C LEU A 186 5.90 -11.62 -4.15
N CYS A 187 5.86 -10.53 -4.92
CA CYS A 187 6.78 -9.39 -4.73
C CYS A 187 6.19 -8.03 -5.14
N SER A 188 6.62 -6.94 -4.50
CA SER A 188 6.32 -5.54 -4.89
C SER A 188 7.15 -5.10 -6.11
N ASP A 189 6.81 -3.95 -6.70
CA ASP A 189 7.53 -3.44 -7.89
C ASP A 189 9.02 -3.20 -7.58
N GLY A 190 9.34 -2.82 -6.34
CA GLY A 190 10.70 -2.60 -5.82
C GLY A 190 11.64 -3.80 -5.83
N LEU A 191 11.15 -5.05 -6.03
CA LEU A 191 12.02 -6.16 -6.42
C LEU A 191 12.33 -6.08 -7.91
N THR A 192 11.29 -6.21 -8.74
CA THR A 192 11.44 -6.44 -10.19
C THR A 192 11.87 -5.20 -10.99
N GLY A 193 11.78 -4.01 -10.39
CA GLY A 193 12.32 -2.76 -10.93
C GLY A 193 13.81 -2.53 -10.63
N PHE A 194 14.44 -3.36 -9.80
CA PHE A 194 15.84 -3.18 -9.35
C PHE A 194 16.71 -4.46 -9.44
N ALA A 195 16.13 -5.66 -9.33
CA ALA A 195 16.81 -6.94 -9.56
C ALA A 195 16.43 -7.51 -10.94
N SER A 196 17.38 -8.17 -11.63
CA SER A 196 17.08 -8.78 -12.94
C SER A 196 16.33 -10.10 -12.78
N LEU A 197 15.53 -10.48 -13.78
CA LEU A 197 14.79 -11.75 -13.75
C LEU A 197 15.72 -12.98 -13.73
N ASP A 198 16.92 -12.87 -14.32
CA ASP A 198 17.95 -13.91 -14.27
C ASP A 198 18.53 -14.07 -12.85
N ASP A 199 18.83 -12.96 -12.15
CA ASP A 199 19.30 -13.00 -10.75
C ASP A 199 18.21 -13.53 -9.79
N ILE A 200 16.96 -13.13 -10.02
CA ILE A 200 15.78 -13.62 -9.28
C ILE A 200 15.60 -15.13 -9.50
N HIS A 201 15.76 -15.60 -10.74
CA HIS A 201 15.70 -17.02 -11.09
C HIS A 201 16.82 -17.82 -10.41
N GLU A 202 18.07 -17.34 -10.47
CA GLU A 202 19.19 -18.02 -9.81
C GLU A 202 18.97 -18.11 -8.29
N ALA A 203 18.51 -17.03 -7.64
CA ALA A 203 18.21 -17.04 -6.21
C ALA A 203 17.10 -18.05 -5.86
N LEU A 204 15.95 -18.00 -6.54
CA LEU A 204 14.81 -18.89 -6.28
C LEU A 204 15.13 -20.37 -6.58
N ALA A 205 16.00 -20.65 -7.54
CA ALA A 205 16.31 -22.01 -8.00
C ALA A 205 17.54 -22.67 -7.34
N THR A 206 18.41 -21.90 -6.67
CA THR A 206 19.64 -22.44 -6.05
C THR A 206 19.63 -22.44 -4.52
N ILE A 207 18.83 -21.57 -3.88
CA ILE A 207 18.75 -21.47 -2.42
C ILE A 207 17.60 -22.35 -1.93
N GLU A 208 17.90 -23.41 -1.19
CA GLU A 208 16.87 -24.37 -0.77
C GLU A 208 15.86 -23.77 0.24
N ASP A 209 16.24 -22.81 1.09
CA ASP A 209 15.36 -22.26 2.11
C ASP A 209 14.61 -20.98 1.69
N PRO A 210 13.27 -20.85 1.93
CA PRO A 210 12.51 -19.65 1.65
C PRO A 210 13.01 -18.39 2.37
N GLY A 211 13.52 -18.50 3.60
CA GLY A 211 14.05 -17.37 4.37
C GLY A 211 15.32 -16.82 3.73
N ASP A 212 16.31 -17.68 3.52
CA ASP A 212 17.56 -17.35 2.82
C ASP A 212 17.27 -16.80 1.39
N ALA A 213 16.28 -17.36 0.69
CA ALA A 213 15.90 -16.93 -0.65
C ALA A 213 15.26 -15.52 -0.64
N CYS A 214 14.31 -15.26 0.27
CA CYS A 214 13.75 -13.93 0.46
C CYS A 214 14.83 -12.90 0.82
N GLU A 215 15.73 -13.23 1.75
CA GLU A 215 16.82 -12.33 2.15
C GLU A 215 17.77 -12.03 0.96
N ARG A 216 18.10 -13.04 0.14
CA ARG A 216 18.89 -12.84 -1.08
C ARG A 216 18.19 -11.96 -2.11
N LEU A 217 16.86 -12.04 -2.23
CA LEU A 217 16.07 -11.21 -3.15
C LEU A 217 16.02 -9.74 -2.69
N ILE A 218 15.93 -9.50 -1.37
CA ILE A 218 16.09 -8.16 -0.78
C ILE A 218 17.51 -7.63 -1.07
N GLU A 219 18.58 -8.42 -0.87
CA GLU A 219 19.96 -8.00 -1.20
C GLU A 219 20.11 -7.58 -2.67
N LEU A 220 19.49 -8.32 -3.60
CA LEU A 220 19.54 -8.03 -5.04
C LEU A 220 18.88 -6.68 -5.38
N ALA A 221 17.68 -6.40 -4.84
CA ALA A 221 17.01 -5.12 -5.03
C ALA A 221 17.80 -3.94 -4.43
N LEU A 222 18.36 -4.13 -3.24
CA LEU A 222 19.23 -3.14 -2.59
C LEU A 222 20.53 -2.91 -3.37
N ALA A 223 21.12 -3.95 -3.95
CA ALA A 223 22.31 -3.84 -4.82
C ALA A 223 22.00 -3.16 -6.16
N GLY A 224 20.78 -3.34 -6.70
CA GLY A 224 20.25 -2.60 -7.84
C GLY A 224 19.98 -1.11 -7.56
N GLY A 225 20.00 -0.71 -6.29
CA GLY A 225 19.92 0.69 -5.85
C GLY A 225 18.85 0.98 -4.81
N GLY A 226 17.96 0.02 -4.49
CA GLY A 226 16.96 0.16 -3.44
C GLY A 226 16.11 1.43 -3.54
N GLY A 227 15.67 1.79 -4.75
CA GLY A 227 14.96 3.05 -5.00
C GLY A 227 13.52 3.06 -4.44
N ASP A 228 13.01 1.89 -4.07
CA ASP A 228 11.66 1.71 -3.55
C ASP A 228 11.61 0.84 -2.29
N ASN A 229 10.42 0.73 -1.70
CA ASN A 229 10.15 -0.33 -0.72
C ASN A 229 10.22 -1.68 -1.44
N VAL A 230 10.72 -2.72 -0.77
CA VAL A 230 10.84 -4.04 -1.38
C VAL A 230 10.38 -5.13 -0.43
N THR A 231 9.40 -5.90 -0.85
CA THR A 231 8.77 -6.96 -0.08
C THR A 231 8.66 -8.21 -0.93
N VAL A 232 8.98 -9.34 -0.32
CA VAL A 232 9.02 -10.65 -0.95
C VAL A 232 8.40 -11.68 -0.01
N VAL A 233 7.51 -12.49 -0.54
CA VAL A 233 6.93 -13.66 0.14
C VAL A 233 7.19 -14.89 -0.72
N VAL A 234 7.82 -15.91 -0.16
CA VAL A 234 8.08 -17.20 -0.84
C VAL A 234 7.35 -18.32 -0.12
N GLY A 235 6.78 -19.26 -0.88
CA GLY A 235 6.15 -20.47 -0.36
C GLY A 235 6.41 -21.69 -1.24
N ASP A 236 7.01 -22.73 -0.66
CA ASP A 236 7.24 -24.03 -1.28
C ASP A 236 6.04 -24.94 -1.04
N VAL A 237 5.42 -25.47 -2.09
CA VAL A 237 4.32 -26.43 -1.96
C VAL A 237 4.88 -27.77 -1.48
N LEU A 238 4.50 -28.19 -0.28
CA LEU A 238 4.91 -29.45 0.33
C LEU A 238 4.01 -30.62 -0.09
N GLU A 239 4.57 -31.84 -0.05
CA GLU A 239 3.79 -33.08 -0.11
C GLU A 239 2.87 -33.19 1.13
N PRO A 240 1.64 -33.71 1.00
CA PRO A 240 0.83 -34.06 2.16
C PRO A 240 1.56 -35.10 3.01
N ASP A 241 1.55 -34.87 4.33
CA ASP A 241 2.18 -35.73 5.35
C ASP A 241 3.73 -35.65 5.39
N ALA A 242 4.32 -34.55 4.89
CA ALA A 242 5.70 -34.20 5.22
C ALA A 242 5.83 -33.74 6.69
N ASP A 243 6.61 -34.48 7.50
CA ASP A 243 6.88 -34.16 8.91
C ASP A 243 7.73 -32.87 9.03
N HIS A 244 7.05 -31.72 9.03
CA HIS A 244 7.58 -30.42 9.45
C HIS A 244 6.89 -29.98 10.75
N ASP A 245 7.58 -29.17 11.55
CA ASP A 245 7.03 -28.66 12.81
C ASP A 245 5.94 -27.61 12.54
N LEU A 246 4.68 -28.06 12.44
CA LEU A 246 3.48 -27.24 12.16
C LEU A 246 3.08 -26.26 13.30
N ASP A 247 4.02 -25.91 14.17
CA ASP A 247 3.91 -24.83 15.16
C ASP A 247 4.32 -23.46 14.54
N ASP A 248 4.56 -23.41 13.23
CA ASP A 248 5.00 -22.22 12.48
C ASP A 248 3.83 -21.25 12.23
N PHE A 249 3.67 -20.27 13.13
CA PHE A 249 2.66 -19.22 13.02
C PHE A 249 2.98 -18.26 11.86
N GLY A 250 2.01 -18.02 10.97
CA GLY A 250 2.24 -17.20 9.77
C GLY A 250 2.80 -15.80 10.07
N GLU A 251 3.91 -15.47 9.39
CA GLU A 251 4.68 -14.24 9.57
C GLU A 251 4.08 -13.05 8.80
N ALA A 252 3.88 -11.94 9.49
CA ALA A 252 3.58 -10.64 8.89
C ALA A 252 4.85 -9.76 8.76
N VAL A 253 4.95 -8.94 7.71
CA VAL A 253 6.10 -8.03 7.45
C VAL A 253 5.66 -6.68 6.86
N GLY A 254 6.55 -5.69 6.90
CA GLY A 254 6.28 -4.34 6.39
C GLY A 254 5.45 -3.49 7.35
N SER A 255 4.71 -2.52 6.81
CA SER A 255 3.93 -1.52 7.55
C SER A 255 3.01 -2.15 8.59
N VAL A 256 2.33 -3.26 8.28
CA VAL A 256 1.44 -3.97 9.24
C VAL A 256 2.14 -4.39 10.54
N ARG A 257 3.46 -4.66 10.51
CA ARG A 257 4.27 -5.04 11.68
C ARG A 257 5.04 -3.86 12.28
N ILE A 258 5.39 -2.86 11.47
CA ILE A 258 6.05 -1.62 11.93
C ILE A 258 5.06 -0.69 12.64
N ASN A 259 3.82 -0.61 12.16
CA ASN A 259 2.74 0.23 12.68
C ASN A 259 1.41 -0.55 12.86
N PRO A 260 1.32 -1.52 13.80
CA PRO A 260 0.11 -2.35 13.95
C PRO A 260 -1.18 -1.58 14.26
N SER A 261 -1.09 -0.33 14.73
CA SER A 261 -2.23 0.57 14.93
C SER A 261 -2.94 0.97 13.64
N TYR A 262 -2.26 0.96 12.49
CA TYR A 262 -2.87 1.29 11.19
C TYR A 262 -3.93 0.27 10.77
N ALA A 263 -3.73 -1.01 11.11
CA ALA A 263 -4.69 -2.09 10.83
C ALA A 263 -6.06 -1.90 11.50
N LEU A 264 -6.14 -1.05 12.53
CA LEU A 264 -7.36 -0.81 13.32
C LEU A 264 -8.22 0.34 12.78
N LEU A 265 -7.74 1.11 11.78
CA LEU A 265 -8.43 2.27 11.24
C LEU A 265 -9.65 1.90 10.36
N GLY A 266 -10.68 2.75 10.32
CA GLY A 266 -12.00 2.41 9.78
C GLY A 266 -12.82 1.46 10.68
N GLY A 267 -12.31 1.13 11.86
CA GLY A 267 -12.76 0.03 12.72
C GLY A 267 -13.99 0.36 13.56
N ALA A 268 -15.18 0.11 13.02
CA ALA A 268 -16.45 0.36 13.72
C ALA A 268 -16.72 -0.54 14.95
N ASP A 269 -15.96 -1.63 15.16
CA ASP A 269 -16.09 -2.54 16.31
C ASP A 269 -14.77 -2.63 17.10
N GLN A 270 -14.61 -1.72 18.07
CA GLN A 270 -13.52 -1.76 19.07
C GLN A 270 -13.78 -2.79 20.19
N THR A 271 -14.72 -3.74 20.01
CA THR A 271 -15.21 -4.64 21.07
C THR A 271 -15.15 -6.13 20.75
N ASN A 272 -14.74 -6.57 19.54
CA ASN A 272 -14.56 -8.00 19.20
C ASN A 272 -13.29 -8.35 18.41
N VAL A 273 -12.29 -7.48 18.31
CA VAL A 273 -10.92 -7.94 17.95
C VAL A 273 -10.34 -8.61 19.18
N SER A 274 -10.29 -9.95 19.21
CA SER A 274 -9.71 -10.67 20.35
C SER A 274 -8.20 -10.49 20.35
N THR A 275 -7.67 -9.73 21.31
CA THR A 275 -6.22 -9.47 21.45
C THR A 275 -5.40 -10.76 21.49
N SER A 276 -6.00 -11.86 21.98
CA SER A 276 -5.44 -13.22 21.96
C SER A 276 -5.20 -13.85 20.57
N GLN A 277 -5.52 -13.17 19.47
CA GLN A 277 -5.10 -13.55 18.11
C GLN A 277 -4.07 -12.57 17.51
N MET A 278 -3.77 -11.45 18.17
CA MET A 278 -2.66 -10.55 17.83
C MET A 278 -1.43 -10.80 18.71
N ASP A 279 -1.62 -11.07 20.01
CA ASP A 279 -0.56 -11.43 20.98
C ASP A 279 0.20 -12.73 20.62
N VAL A 280 -0.24 -13.47 19.60
CA VAL A 280 0.38 -14.73 19.14
C VAL A 280 1.10 -14.55 17.78
N VAL A 281 0.97 -13.40 17.14
CA VAL A 281 1.58 -13.07 15.83
C VAL A 281 2.75 -12.08 15.97
N PHE A 282 2.89 -11.45 17.14
CA PHE A 282 3.96 -10.49 17.44
C PHE A 282 4.81 -10.97 18.62
N ASP A 283 5.79 -11.82 18.36
CA ASP A 283 6.80 -12.17 19.37
C ASP A 283 7.61 -10.92 19.79
N GLU A 284 7.79 -10.74 21.09
CA GLU A 284 8.46 -9.57 21.65
C GLU A 284 9.98 -9.77 21.55
N VAL A 285 10.60 -9.15 20.54
CA VAL A 285 12.03 -9.31 20.24
C VAL A 285 12.89 -8.89 21.44
N ASP A 286 13.29 -9.89 22.24
CA ASP A 286 14.09 -9.75 23.46
C ASP A 286 15.46 -9.15 23.15
N THR A 287 15.49 -7.82 23.16
CA THR A 287 16.69 -7.04 22.87
C THR A 287 17.56 -7.09 24.13
N PRO A 288 18.74 -7.73 24.10
CA PRO A 288 19.51 -8.07 25.30
C PRO A 288 20.10 -6.82 25.94
N THR A 289 19.29 -6.17 26.77
CA THR A 289 19.58 -4.89 27.40
C THR A 289 20.56 -5.14 28.54
N ALA A 290 21.85 -4.91 28.27
CA ALA A 290 22.90 -5.04 29.26
C ALA A 290 22.59 -4.17 30.51
N PRO A 291 22.67 -4.72 31.73
CA PRO A 291 22.37 -3.94 32.94
C PRO A 291 23.30 -2.72 33.06
N LEU A 292 22.71 -1.54 33.21
CA LEU A 292 23.44 -0.32 33.56
C LEU A 292 23.65 -0.29 35.09
N ASP A 293 24.88 -0.01 35.52
CA ASP A 293 25.23 0.06 36.95
C ASP A 293 24.58 1.28 37.64
N ASP A 294 23.66 1.02 38.57
CA ASP A 294 23.01 2.02 39.44
C ASP A 294 24.00 2.61 40.48
N ASN A 295 24.92 3.49 40.06
CA ASN A 295 25.68 4.32 41.01
C ASN A 295 26.27 5.63 40.45
N ASP A 296 25.45 6.69 40.30
CA ASP A 296 25.75 8.01 40.91
C ASP A 296 24.64 9.05 40.66
N THR A 297 23.87 9.42 41.69
CA THR A 297 23.16 10.72 41.74
C THR A 297 22.99 11.17 43.19
N GLN A 298 23.63 12.28 43.57
CA GLN A 298 23.58 12.85 44.92
C GLN A 298 22.25 13.58 45.16
N PRO A 299 21.54 13.37 46.28
CA PRO A 299 20.23 13.98 46.54
C PRO A 299 20.32 15.42 47.06
N LEU A 300 19.33 16.24 46.69
CA LEU A 300 19.03 17.52 47.34
C LEU A 300 18.00 17.33 48.47
N PRO A 301 18.04 18.12 49.56
CA PRO A 301 17.28 17.81 50.77
C PRO A 301 15.85 18.39 50.84
N ASP A 302 14.94 17.60 51.42
CA ASP A 302 13.60 18.02 51.89
C ASP A 302 13.63 19.07 53.01
N PRO A 303 12.50 19.76 53.22
CA PRO A 303 12.06 20.04 54.58
C PRO A 303 10.54 19.85 54.87
N LEU A 304 10.27 19.18 56.00
CA LEU A 304 9.09 19.28 56.90
C LEU A 304 7.82 18.42 56.65
N ALA A 305 7.73 17.32 57.43
CA ALA A 305 6.48 16.86 58.08
C ALA A 305 6.26 17.60 59.43
N PRO A 306 5.14 17.43 60.19
CA PRO A 306 4.85 16.22 61.00
C PRO A 306 3.31 15.94 61.12
N GLU A 307 2.69 15.19 62.05
CA GLU A 307 3.10 14.40 63.23
C GLU A 307 2.06 13.29 63.58
N ALA A 308 2.52 12.14 64.10
CA ALA A 308 1.88 11.24 65.11
C ALA A 308 0.45 10.63 64.90
N ALA A 309 -0.06 9.74 65.77
CA ALA A 309 0.46 8.45 66.30
C ALA A 309 -0.61 7.67 67.14
N GLY A 310 -0.62 6.33 67.05
CA GLY A 310 -1.26 5.36 67.97
C GLY A 310 -2.79 5.20 67.92
N THR A 311 -3.47 4.22 68.56
CA THR A 311 -3.13 2.87 69.15
C THR A 311 -4.42 2.28 69.78
N SER A 312 -4.67 0.94 69.75
CA SER A 312 -5.67 0.16 70.58
C SER A 312 -7.18 0.52 70.42
N ASP A 313 -8.24 -0.25 70.78
CA ASP A 313 -8.57 -1.69 71.05
C ASP A 313 -10.13 -1.80 71.26
N SER A 314 -10.89 -2.91 71.29
CA SER A 314 -10.72 -4.38 71.01
C SER A 314 -12.10 -5.01 70.68
N ASP A 315 -12.14 -6.33 70.34
CA ASP A 315 -13.32 -7.23 70.27
C ASP A 315 -14.41 -6.94 69.19
N THR A 316 -15.24 -7.88 68.70
CA THR A 316 -15.64 -9.24 69.19
C THR A 316 -15.80 -10.26 68.04
N ALA A 317 -15.92 -11.55 68.36
CA ALA A 317 -15.91 -12.72 67.45
C ALA A 317 -17.30 -13.06 66.81
N ILE A 318 -17.40 -13.61 65.56
CA ILE A 318 -17.51 -15.06 65.15
C ILE A 318 -18.89 -15.73 65.51
N PRO A 319 -19.52 -16.63 64.70
CA PRO A 319 -19.03 -17.48 63.59
C PRO A 319 -19.86 -17.53 62.26
N ARG A 320 -19.40 -18.38 61.32
CA ARG A 320 -20.16 -18.99 60.18
C ARG A 320 -21.12 -20.12 60.68
N PRO A 321 -21.93 -20.80 59.84
CA PRO A 321 -21.42 -21.91 59.00
C PRO A 321 -22.13 -22.09 57.63
N ASP A 322 -21.83 -23.20 56.95
CA ASP A 322 -22.12 -23.50 55.54
C ASP A 322 -23.44 -24.26 55.25
N ALA A 323 -23.66 -24.47 53.94
CA ALA A 323 -24.25 -25.66 53.32
C ALA A 323 -25.77 -25.77 52.99
N ALA A 324 -26.02 -25.87 51.67
CA ALA A 324 -26.77 -26.95 50.99
C ALA A 324 -28.32 -26.98 50.91
N SER A 325 -28.77 -27.16 49.66
CA SER A 325 -29.84 -28.07 49.20
C SER A 325 -31.33 -27.73 49.34
N ARG A 326 -31.90 -27.38 48.17
CA ARG A 326 -33.08 -28.00 47.51
C ARG A 326 -34.53 -27.70 47.96
N HIS A 327 -35.36 -27.60 46.91
CA HIS A 327 -36.78 -27.94 46.76
C HIS A 327 -37.89 -27.00 47.30
N ASP A 328 -38.52 -26.36 46.31
CA ASP A 328 -39.94 -26.49 45.91
C ASP A 328 -41.11 -25.87 46.71
N ALA A 329 -41.84 -25.03 45.95
CA ALA A 329 -43.30 -24.99 45.79
C ALA A 329 -44.20 -24.15 46.73
N ALA A 330 -45.22 -23.55 46.09
CA ALA A 330 -46.38 -22.82 46.60
C ALA A 330 -46.10 -21.55 47.47
N GLY A 331 -46.71 -20.39 47.26
CA GLY A 331 -47.73 -19.97 46.28
C GLY A 331 -49.13 -19.82 46.90
N GLN A 332 -49.71 -18.60 46.81
CA GLN A 332 -51.12 -18.31 47.03
C GLN A 332 -51.49 -16.97 46.39
N GLU A 333 -52.65 -16.91 45.73
CA GLU A 333 -53.27 -15.69 45.17
C GLU A 333 -54.54 -15.32 45.94
N ASP A 334 -55.00 -14.07 45.87
CA ASP A 334 -56.38 -13.62 46.19
C ASP A 334 -56.53 -12.10 45.88
N ASN A 335 -57.63 -11.54 45.35
CA ASN A 335 -58.75 -12.09 44.55
C ASN A 335 -59.61 -10.94 43.91
N ALA A 336 -60.65 -11.31 43.15
CA ALA A 336 -61.86 -10.56 42.73
C ALA A 336 -61.76 -9.52 41.58
N GLU A 337 -62.76 -9.32 40.69
CA GLU A 337 -64.01 -10.05 40.32
C GLU A 337 -64.43 -9.59 38.88
N VAL A 338 -64.73 -10.47 37.90
CA VAL A 338 -66.07 -11.01 37.47
C VAL A 338 -67.01 -9.98 36.80
N PRO A 339 -67.81 -10.28 35.74
CA PRO A 339 -68.05 -11.51 34.94
C PRO A 339 -67.58 -11.33 33.45
N VAL A 340 -68.05 -11.94 32.33
CA VAL A 340 -69.21 -12.79 31.94
C VAL A 340 -68.91 -13.68 30.71
N ASP A 341 -69.55 -14.85 30.68
CA ASP A 341 -70.22 -15.62 29.59
C ASP A 341 -69.57 -15.95 28.21
N ASP A 342 -69.22 -17.24 28.12
CA ASP A 342 -69.62 -18.26 27.11
C ASP A 342 -68.56 -18.83 26.13
N GLU A 343 -68.74 -20.12 25.84
CA GLU A 343 -67.85 -21.08 25.18
C GLU A 343 -68.14 -21.14 23.65
N ASN A 344 -67.56 -22.00 22.78
CA ASN A 344 -67.06 -23.36 22.96
C ASN A 344 -66.07 -23.82 21.86
N ALA A 345 -65.52 -25.03 22.02
CA ALA A 345 -64.30 -25.49 21.37
C ALA A 345 -64.49 -26.52 20.25
N ALA A 346 -63.41 -26.67 19.46
CA ALA A 346 -62.81 -27.89 18.86
C ALA A 346 -63.68 -29.02 18.21
N PRO A 347 -63.17 -29.69 17.13
CA PRO A 347 -63.95 -30.58 16.27
C PRO A 347 -63.99 -32.06 16.71
N PRO A 348 -64.84 -32.90 16.06
CA PRO A 348 -64.24 -34.06 15.36
C PRO A 348 -64.93 -34.59 14.07
N ARG A 349 -64.08 -35.00 13.11
CA ARG A 349 -64.11 -36.26 12.30
C ARG A 349 -65.35 -36.67 11.46
N THR A 350 -65.16 -36.73 10.12
CA THR A 350 -65.47 -37.85 9.16
C THR A 350 -66.92 -38.44 9.12
N ALA A 351 -67.66 -38.64 8.01
CA ALA A 351 -67.30 -39.12 6.66
C ALA A 351 -68.55 -39.25 5.73
N ARG A 352 -68.34 -39.15 4.40
CA ARG A 352 -69.14 -39.74 3.27
C ARG A 352 -70.63 -39.35 3.11
N SER A 353 -71.23 -39.32 1.90
CA SER A 353 -70.80 -39.39 0.47
C SER A 353 -72.05 -39.09 -0.42
N ALA A 354 -72.12 -39.15 -1.76
CA ALA A 354 -71.30 -39.69 -2.87
C ALA A 354 -71.73 -39.04 -4.21
N VAL A 355 -71.19 -39.52 -5.36
CA VAL A 355 -71.75 -39.37 -6.75
C VAL A 355 -71.67 -37.93 -7.34
N ARG A 356 -71.21 -37.66 -8.59
CA ARG A 356 -70.68 -38.47 -9.73
C ARG A 356 -69.72 -37.60 -10.59
N GLU A 357 -68.64 -38.15 -11.14
CA GLU A 357 -68.41 -38.53 -12.57
C GLU A 357 -68.61 -37.42 -13.63
N ASP A 358 -67.48 -37.00 -14.22
CA ASP A 358 -67.12 -36.58 -15.59
C ASP A 358 -68.08 -35.77 -16.50
N ASP A 359 -67.58 -34.61 -16.95
CA ASP A 359 -67.50 -34.10 -18.35
C ASP A 359 -67.00 -32.63 -18.31
N ARG A 360 -66.41 -31.97 -19.31
CA ARG A 360 -65.54 -32.25 -20.48
C ARG A 360 -65.60 -30.94 -21.31
N TRP A 361 -64.44 -30.38 -21.68
CA TRP A 361 -64.28 -29.41 -22.79
C TRP A 361 -64.93 -28.02 -22.50
N ASP A 362 -64.66 -26.90 -23.20
CA ASP A 362 -63.96 -26.60 -24.47
C ASP A 362 -63.10 -25.30 -24.37
N GLU A 363 -62.45 -24.91 -25.48
CA GLU A 363 -61.59 -23.71 -25.64
C GLU A 363 -62.36 -22.39 -25.94
N ASP A 364 -61.68 -21.25 -25.75
CA ASP A 364 -61.88 -19.92 -26.38
C ASP A 364 -63.23 -19.16 -26.28
N ALA A 365 -63.52 -18.64 -25.08
CA ALA A 365 -64.10 -17.31 -24.81
C ALA A 365 -63.62 -16.85 -23.40
N ASP A 366 -63.36 -15.59 -23.06
CA ASP A 366 -63.94 -14.32 -23.51
C ASP A 366 -62.89 -13.21 -23.82
N LEU A 367 -63.24 -12.30 -24.73
CA LEU A 367 -62.47 -11.08 -25.06
C LEU A 367 -63.29 -9.81 -24.76
N ALA A 368 -63.33 -9.35 -23.50
CA ALA A 368 -63.74 -7.98 -23.11
C ALA A 368 -63.41 -7.66 -21.64
N ASP A 369 -63.12 -6.37 -21.36
CA ASP A 369 -63.11 -5.72 -20.02
C ASP A 369 -61.99 -6.22 -19.06
N TRP A 370 -61.20 -5.41 -18.33
CA TRP A 370 -61.34 -4.02 -17.83
C TRP A 370 -60.02 -3.19 -17.98
N GLY A 371 -60.04 -1.90 -17.60
CA GLY A 371 -58.94 -0.92 -17.73
C GLY A 371 -57.74 -1.05 -16.77
N GLU A 372 -56.82 -0.07 -16.63
CA GLU A 372 -56.84 1.35 -17.05
C GLU A 372 -55.45 1.84 -17.58
N GLU A 373 -55.41 2.91 -18.38
CA GLU A 373 -54.15 3.62 -18.71
C GLU A 373 -53.76 4.68 -17.65
N PRO A 374 -52.47 4.79 -17.27
CA PRO A 374 -52.01 5.80 -16.31
C PRO A 374 -52.01 7.21 -16.91
N ARG A 375 -52.95 8.05 -16.46
CA ARG A 375 -53.12 9.46 -16.88
C ARG A 375 -51.83 10.28 -16.67
N ARG A 376 -51.06 10.50 -17.73
CA ARG A 376 -49.81 11.29 -17.70
C ARG A 376 -50.07 12.71 -17.20
N ARG A 377 -49.57 13.03 -16.01
CA ARG A 377 -49.66 14.36 -15.38
C ARG A 377 -48.68 15.34 -16.08
N PRO A 378 -49.15 16.37 -16.82
CA PRO A 378 -48.29 17.17 -17.70
C PRO A 378 -47.27 18.06 -16.98
N TRP A 379 -47.38 18.19 -15.65
CA TRP A 379 -46.51 19.00 -14.80
C TRP A 379 -45.31 18.22 -14.24
N VAL A 380 -45.31 16.87 -14.31
CA VAL A 380 -44.19 16.02 -13.88
C VAL A 380 -42.89 16.31 -14.66
N PRO A 381 -42.85 16.36 -16.01
CA PRO A 381 -41.61 16.68 -16.73
C PRO A 381 -41.09 18.09 -16.44
N ILE A 382 -41.98 19.04 -16.08
CA ILE A 382 -41.59 20.39 -15.68
C ILE A 382 -40.88 20.35 -14.31
N ILE A 383 -41.44 19.63 -13.34
CA ILE A 383 -40.81 19.43 -12.01
C ILE A 383 -39.45 18.75 -12.16
N VAL A 384 -39.35 17.68 -12.95
CA VAL A 384 -38.07 16.98 -13.21
C VAL A 384 -37.05 17.94 -13.86
N SER A 385 -37.47 18.73 -14.85
CA SER A 385 -36.58 19.72 -15.50
C SER A 385 -36.08 20.78 -14.51
N VAL A 386 -36.95 21.27 -13.61
CA VAL A 386 -36.57 22.23 -12.57
C VAL A 386 -35.61 21.61 -11.55
N ILE A 387 -35.81 20.34 -11.16
CA ILE A 387 -34.89 19.60 -10.27
C ILE A 387 -33.53 19.42 -10.94
N VAL A 388 -33.47 19.05 -12.22
CA VAL A 388 -32.20 18.91 -12.96
C VAL A 388 -31.47 20.25 -13.08
N VAL A 389 -32.16 21.34 -13.41
CA VAL A 389 -31.57 22.69 -13.47
C VAL A 389 -31.09 23.15 -12.09
N LEU A 390 -31.82 22.85 -11.02
CA LEU A 390 -31.41 23.15 -9.65
C LEU A 390 -30.17 22.34 -9.23
N ALA A 391 -30.13 21.05 -9.56
CA ALA A 391 -28.98 20.18 -9.28
C ALA A 391 -27.72 20.64 -10.04
N LEU A 392 -27.85 21.02 -11.31
CA LEU A 392 -26.75 21.61 -12.10
C LEU A 392 -26.29 22.96 -11.53
N ALA A 393 -27.21 23.81 -11.04
CA ALA A 393 -26.86 25.07 -10.39
C ALA A 393 -26.13 24.85 -9.06
N VAL A 394 -26.56 23.86 -8.25
CA VAL A 394 -25.87 23.48 -7.01
C VAL A 394 -24.49 22.88 -7.29
N ALA A 395 -24.38 21.97 -8.26
CA ALA A 395 -23.09 21.39 -8.67
C ALA A 395 -22.13 22.47 -9.19
N GLY A 396 -22.61 23.43 -10.00
CA GLY A 396 -21.83 24.58 -10.44
C GLY A 396 -21.39 25.49 -9.28
N LEU A 397 -22.24 25.70 -8.28
CA LEU A 397 -21.89 26.48 -7.08
C LEU A 397 -20.83 25.78 -6.22
N PHE A 398 -20.93 24.46 -6.05
CA PHE A 398 -19.94 23.65 -5.34
C PHE A 398 -18.60 23.61 -6.09
N GLY A 399 -18.62 23.37 -7.40
CA GLY A 399 -17.42 23.41 -8.25
C GLY A 399 -16.73 24.77 -8.22
N TRP A 400 -17.50 25.87 -8.29
CA TRP A 400 -16.96 27.22 -8.13
C TRP A 400 -16.31 27.42 -6.75
N ARG A 401 -16.94 26.95 -5.67
CA ARG A 401 -16.38 27.02 -4.31
C ARG A 401 -15.09 26.21 -4.16
N TYR A 402 -15.00 25.05 -4.82
CA TYR A 402 -13.82 24.18 -4.83
C TYR A 402 -12.66 24.81 -5.61
N VAL A 403 -12.91 25.36 -6.80
CA VAL A 403 -11.89 26.10 -7.56
C VAL A 403 -11.37 27.30 -6.76
N GLN A 404 -12.23 28.00 -6.01
CA GLN A 404 -11.80 29.12 -5.17
C GLN A 404 -11.04 28.73 -3.88
N SER A 405 -11.01 27.46 -3.48
CA SER A 405 -10.18 27.04 -2.33
C SER A 405 -8.75 26.66 -2.71
N GLN A 406 -8.50 26.29 -3.98
CA GLN A 406 -7.18 25.87 -4.44
C GLN A 406 -6.20 27.04 -4.57
N TYR A 407 -4.91 26.74 -4.42
CA TYR A 407 -3.78 27.62 -4.68
C TYR A 407 -2.73 26.90 -5.54
N TYR A 408 -1.80 27.65 -6.13
CA TYR A 408 -0.57 27.08 -6.68
C TYR A 408 0.57 28.10 -6.67
N VAL A 409 1.79 27.58 -6.71
CA VAL A 409 3.03 28.36 -6.77
C VAL A 409 3.65 28.17 -8.15
N ALA A 410 4.01 29.29 -8.81
CA ALA A 410 4.56 29.28 -10.17
C ALA A 410 5.56 30.42 -10.39
N ALA A 411 6.35 30.31 -11.45
CA ALA A 411 7.24 31.38 -11.90
C ALA A 411 6.46 32.54 -12.55
N SER A 412 6.69 33.78 -12.09
CA SER A 412 6.02 34.98 -12.61
C SER A 412 6.99 36.16 -12.69
N GLN A 413 7.21 36.67 -13.91
CA GLN A 413 8.10 37.81 -14.20
C GLN A 413 9.54 37.69 -13.66
N GLY A 414 10.01 36.47 -13.36
CA GLY A 414 11.34 36.19 -12.80
C GLY A 414 11.35 35.86 -11.30
N SER A 415 10.23 36.06 -10.59
CA SER A 415 10.07 35.71 -9.17
C SER A 415 9.08 34.56 -8.96
N VAL A 416 9.15 33.93 -7.79
CA VAL A 416 8.14 32.97 -7.32
C VAL A 416 6.88 33.72 -6.91
N ALA A 417 5.71 33.29 -7.38
CA ALA A 417 4.42 33.91 -7.07
C ALA A 417 3.36 32.88 -6.68
N VAL A 418 2.44 33.30 -5.81
CA VAL A 418 1.31 32.50 -5.32
C VAL A 418 0.04 32.95 -6.04
N TYR A 419 -0.63 31.99 -6.66
CA TYR A 419 -1.90 32.15 -7.35
C TYR A 419 -3.01 31.46 -6.55
N GLN A 420 -4.20 32.04 -6.55
CA GLN A 420 -5.43 31.40 -6.06
C GLN A 420 -6.24 30.93 -7.27
N GLY A 421 -6.77 29.71 -7.23
CA GLY A 421 -7.51 29.08 -8.33
C GLY A 421 -6.74 27.94 -9.01
N LEU A 422 -7.20 27.54 -10.19
CA LEU A 422 -6.54 26.50 -11.00
C LEU A 422 -5.59 27.10 -12.06
N PRO A 423 -4.48 26.40 -12.42
CA PRO A 423 -3.58 26.84 -13.49
C PRO A 423 -4.17 26.69 -14.91
N GLN A 424 -5.30 26.00 -15.05
CA GLN A 424 -5.97 25.75 -16.34
C GLN A 424 -6.89 26.90 -16.77
N SER A 425 -6.85 27.29 -18.05
CA SER A 425 -7.71 28.33 -18.63
C SER A 425 -8.87 27.74 -19.45
N LEU A 426 -10.12 28.11 -19.12
CA LEU A 426 -11.29 27.72 -19.91
C LEU A 426 -11.59 28.77 -20.97
N GLY A 427 -10.90 28.66 -22.11
CA GLY A 427 -11.03 29.59 -23.22
C GLY A 427 -10.61 31.01 -22.81
N PRO A 428 -11.49 32.04 -22.94
CA PRO A 428 -11.16 33.41 -22.53
C PRO A 428 -11.23 33.64 -21.01
N ILE A 429 -11.50 32.62 -20.20
CA ILE A 429 -11.65 32.73 -18.74
C ILE A 429 -10.44 32.08 -18.06
N SER A 430 -9.61 32.89 -17.43
CA SER A 430 -8.59 32.44 -16.47
C SER A 430 -9.26 32.01 -15.17
N LEU A 431 -9.02 30.77 -14.72
CA LEU A 431 -9.58 30.23 -13.45
C LEU A 431 -8.69 30.53 -12.23
N SER A 432 -7.72 31.44 -12.36
CA SER A 432 -6.87 31.87 -11.25
C SER A 432 -6.58 33.37 -11.27
N SER A 433 -6.34 33.90 -10.08
CA SER A 433 -5.90 35.27 -9.81
C SER A 433 -4.57 35.26 -9.08
N LEU A 434 -3.65 36.14 -9.50
CA LEU A 434 -2.41 36.42 -8.76
C LEU A 434 -2.79 36.94 -7.37
N SER A 435 -2.39 36.21 -6.31
CA SER A 435 -2.67 36.58 -4.93
C SER A 435 -1.49 37.36 -4.35
N GLU A 436 -0.29 36.82 -4.48
CA GLU A 436 0.92 37.38 -3.90
C GLU A 436 2.14 37.15 -4.80
N THR A 437 3.08 38.11 -4.85
CA THR A 437 4.36 37.99 -5.56
C THR A 437 5.47 38.11 -4.54
N THR A 438 6.39 37.14 -4.52
CA THR A 438 7.40 37.02 -3.47
C THR A 438 8.74 37.62 -3.90
N GLU A 439 9.62 37.86 -2.93
CA GLU A 439 10.98 38.37 -3.18
C GLU A 439 11.96 37.26 -3.64
N VAL A 440 11.53 36.00 -3.72
CA VAL A 440 12.39 34.88 -4.16
C VAL A 440 12.49 34.90 -5.69
N GLN A 441 13.69 35.11 -6.24
CA GLN A 441 13.91 35.01 -7.68
C GLN A 441 14.05 33.55 -8.13
N VAL A 442 13.52 33.24 -9.30
CA VAL A 442 13.57 31.89 -9.89
C VAL A 442 15.00 31.51 -10.30
N THR A 443 15.85 32.48 -10.65
CA THR A 443 17.27 32.29 -10.98
C THR A 443 18.11 31.74 -9.84
N ASP A 444 17.69 31.97 -8.60
CA ASP A 444 18.49 31.72 -7.40
C ASP A 444 18.21 30.31 -6.83
N LEU A 445 17.29 29.58 -7.47
CA LEU A 445 16.87 28.21 -7.19
C LEU A 445 17.62 27.20 -8.08
N SER A 446 17.66 25.93 -7.67
CA SER A 446 18.18 24.83 -8.49
C SER A 446 17.36 24.63 -9.76
N THR A 447 17.98 24.04 -10.79
CA THR A 447 17.32 23.71 -12.06
C THR A 447 16.09 22.81 -11.87
N PHE A 448 16.10 21.93 -10.86
CA PHE A 448 14.96 21.10 -10.50
C PHE A 448 13.79 21.92 -9.94
N SER A 449 14.06 22.82 -8.99
CA SER A 449 13.03 23.73 -8.44
C SER A 449 12.51 24.72 -9.50
N GLN A 450 13.36 25.17 -10.44
CA GLN A 450 12.94 25.95 -11.60
C GLN A 450 11.96 25.17 -12.49
N GLN A 451 12.28 23.92 -12.85
CA GLN A 451 11.41 23.05 -13.64
C GLN A 451 10.07 22.75 -12.95
N ARG A 452 10.07 22.56 -11.62
CA ARG A 452 8.82 22.39 -10.83
C ARG A 452 7.96 23.65 -10.80
N LEU A 453 8.57 24.85 -10.81
CA LEU A 453 7.84 26.12 -10.89
C LEU A 453 7.29 26.41 -12.29
N GLU A 454 7.93 25.88 -13.34
CA GLU A 454 7.41 25.91 -14.73
C GLU A 454 6.24 24.93 -14.91
N ALA A 455 6.31 23.74 -14.31
CA ALA A 455 5.22 22.76 -14.26
C ALA A 455 4.05 23.17 -13.33
N THR A 456 4.22 24.22 -12.53
CA THR A 456 3.37 24.65 -11.40
C THR A 456 3.32 23.67 -10.21
N ILE A 457 3.38 24.20 -9.00
CA ILE A 457 3.31 23.41 -7.75
C ILE A 457 1.94 23.64 -7.11
N PRO A 458 1.03 22.65 -7.08
CA PRO A 458 -0.29 22.81 -6.47
C PRO A 458 -0.20 22.94 -4.94
N ALA A 459 -1.15 23.65 -4.34
CA ALA A 459 -1.33 23.77 -2.90
C ALA A 459 -2.84 23.81 -2.56
N ASP A 460 -3.26 23.04 -1.58
CA ASP A 460 -4.67 22.97 -1.13
C ASP A 460 -5.16 24.23 -0.40
N SER A 461 -4.22 25.06 0.05
CA SER A 461 -4.41 26.14 1.00
C SER A 461 -3.36 27.24 0.83
N GLN A 462 -3.65 28.45 1.32
CA GLN A 462 -2.69 29.55 1.33
C GLN A 462 -1.49 29.25 2.24
N GLU A 463 -1.69 28.51 3.32
CA GLU A 463 -0.64 28.13 4.27
C GLU A 463 0.35 27.12 3.65
N ALA A 464 -0.16 26.09 2.94
CA ALA A 464 0.69 25.18 2.17
C ALA A 464 1.46 25.92 1.05
N ALA A 465 0.82 26.87 0.36
CA ALA A 465 1.49 27.66 -0.67
C ALA A 465 2.62 28.53 -0.09
N LEU A 466 2.43 29.09 1.10
CA LEU A 466 3.46 29.86 1.82
C LEU A 466 4.60 28.96 2.35
N ALA A 467 4.30 27.75 2.82
CA ALA A 467 5.31 26.77 3.22
C ALA A 467 6.20 26.32 2.05
N VAL A 468 5.64 26.18 0.84
CA VAL A 468 6.41 25.97 -0.40
C VAL A 468 7.30 27.17 -0.70
N VAL A 469 6.79 28.40 -0.58
CA VAL A 469 7.59 29.63 -0.76
C VAL A 469 8.74 29.72 0.24
N ASP A 470 8.52 29.41 1.52
CA ASP A 470 9.59 29.41 2.53
C ASP A 470 10.64 28.31 2.30
N THR A 471 10.22 27.15 1.80
CA THR A 471 11.16 26.09 1.36
C THR A 471 12.07 26.59 0.24
N LEU A 472 11.50 27.26 -0.77
CA LEU A 472 12.24 27.87 -1.89
C LEU A 472 13.13 29.05 -1.43
N ARG A 473 12.70 29.82 -0.42
CA ARG A 473 13.49 30.89 0.22
C ARG A 473 14.73 30.32 0.95
N ILE A 474 14.58 29.18 1.63
CA ILE A 474 15.70 28.46 2.27
C ILE A 474 16.65 27.88 1.21
N GLU A 475 16.13 27.39 0.08
CA GLU A 475 16.94 26.94 -1.05
C GLU A 475 17.76 28.08 -1.67
N ALA A 476 17.12 29.20 -2.02
CA ALA A 476 17.78 30.36 -2.61
C ALA A 476 18.88 30.95 -1.70
N THR A 477 18.62 31.05 -0.39
CA THR A 477 19.62 31.54 0.57
C THR A 477 20.79 30.56 0.75
N ARG A 478 20.56 29.24 0.66
CA ARG A 478 21.64 28.24 0.62
C ARG A 478 22.48 28.37 -0.66
N ASN A 479 21.85 28.52 -1.82
CA ASN A 479 22.55 28.64 -3.11
C ASN A 479 23.40 29.92 -3.17
N ALA A 480 22.88 31.04 -2.67
CA ALA A 480 23.63 32.29 -2.53
C ALA A 480 24.84 32.14 -1.58
N ALA A 481 24.68 31.43 -0.46
CA ALA A 481 25.78 31.16 0.48
C ALA A 481 26.87 30.27 -0.15
N SER A 482 26.51 29.23 -0.89
CA SER A 482 27.45 28.37 -1.63
C SER A 482 28.26 29.19 -2.66
N THR A 483 27.59 30.05 -3.43
CA THR A 483 28.23 30.93 -4.42
C THR A 483 29.22 31.91 -3.78
N ALA A 484 28.91 32.39 -2.57
CA ALA A 484 29.82 33.24 -1.80
C ALA A 484 31.02 32.47 -1.22
N GLY A 485 30.86 31.19 -0.87
CA GLY A 485 31.94 30.30 -0.44
C GLY A 485 32.94 29.99 -1.55
N GLU A 486 32.44 29.61 -2.74
CA GLU A 486 33.24 29.36 -3.94
C GLU A 486 34.11 30.58 -4.33
N SER A 487 33.59 31.79 -4.06
CA SER A 487 34.26 33.07 -4.32
C SER A 487 35.37 33.40 -3.29
N ALA A 488 35.41 32.73 -2.15
CA ALA A 488 36.40 32.96 -1.09
C ALA A 488 37.69 32.16 -1.33
N ASP A 489 37.59 30.87 -1.63
CA ASP A 489 38.77 30.01 -1.88
C ASP A 489 39.56 30.44 -3.13
N GLN A 490 38.90 31.04 -4.13
CA GLN A 490 39.57 31.57 -5.32
C GLN A 490 40.42 32.84 -5.08
N ASN A 491 40.48 33.36 -3.85
CA ASN A 491 41.39 34.44 -3.45
C ASN A 491 42.64 33.94 -2.67
N GLY A 492 42.88 32.63 -2.64
CA GLY A 492 43.99 31.96 -1.95
C GLY A 492 45.39 32.12 -2.58
N ALA A 493 45.90 33.36 -2.66
CA ALA A 493 47.33 33.73 -2.79
C ALA A 493 48.23 32.91 -3.76
N ASP A 494 48.27 33.32 -5.02
CA ASP A 494 49.24 32.85 -6.04
C ASP A 494 50.71 33.16 -5.64
N PRO A 495 51.63 32.16 -5.60
CA PRO A 495 53.04 32.38 -5.25
C PRO A 495 53.81 33.08 -6.38
N ALA A 496 54.28 34.30 -6.09
CA ALA A 496 54.81 35.24 -7.09
C ALA A 496 55.87 34.67 -8.07
N PRO A 497 55.80 35.02 -9.37
CA PRO A 497 56.64 34.43 -10.41
C PRO A 497 58.10 34.91 -10.34
N SER A 498 59.03 33.95 -10.47
CA SER A 498 60.44 34.26 -10.78
C SER A 498 60.64 34.44 -12.30
N PRO A 499 61.55 35.34 -12.73
CA PRO A 499 61.58 35.82 -14.11
C PRO A 499 62.20 34.82 -15.11
N SER A 500 61.59 34.74 -16.30
CA SER A 500 62.17 34.04 -17.46
C SER A 500 63.27 34.89 -18.13
N PRO A 501 64.43 34.31 -18.50
CA PRO A 501 65.47 35.02 -19.23
C PRO A 501 65.14 35.14 -20.73
N SER A 502 65.41 36.31 -21.33
CA SER A 502 65.25 36.56 -22.76
C SER A 502 66.41 35.96 -23.58
N GLN A 503 66.13 35.57 -24.83
CA GLN A 503 67.17 35.20 -25.81
C GLN A 503 67.64 36.43 -26.60
N ASP A 504 68.95 36.63 -26.74
CA ASP A 504 69.65 37.02 -27.99
C ASP A 504 71.17 37.18 -27.76
N GLY A 505 71.99 37.13 -28.84
CA GLY A 505 73.30 37.85 -28.83
C GLY A 505 74.65 37.12 -28.88
N VAL A 506 74.81 36.05 -29.69
CA VAL A 506 76.03 35.69 -30.51
C VAL A 506 77.45 36.14 -30.04
N SER A 507 78.38 35.18 -29.78
CA SER A 507 79.75 35.12 -30.40
C SER A 507 80.71 34.02 -29.86
N GLY A 508 81.13 33.08 -30.73
CA GLY A 508 82.42 32.32 -30.68
C GLY A 508 82.64 31.24 -29.58
N GLY A 509 83.30 30.10 -29.84
CA GLY A 509 83.74 29.51 -31.12
C GLY A 509 84.79 28.38 -30.98
N VAL A 510 84.93 27.56 -32.05
CA VAL A 510 86.05 26.62 -32.39
C VAL A 510 86.10 25.23 -31.72
N ALA A 511 85.91 24.18 -32.55
CA ALA A 511 86.45 22.79 -32.49
C ALA A 511 86.10 21.86 -31.29
N ASP A 512 85.98 20.52 -31.40
CA ASP A 512 85.71 19.53 -32.48
C ASP A 512 85.45 18.15 -31.77
N GLU A 513 85.17 16.97 -32.35
CA GLU A 513 85.22 16.43 -33.73
C GLU A 513 84.24 15.22 -33.89
N SER A 514 84.18 14.62 -35.09
CA SER A 514 83.71 13.26 -35.44
C SER A 514 82.21 12.88 -35.39
N THR A 515 81.78 12.09 -36.39
CA THR A 515 80.44 11.48 -36.67
C THR A 515 80.67 10.21 -37.55
N PRO A 516 79.70 9.48 -38.19
CA PRO A 516 78.21 9.51 -38.20
C PRO A 516 77.54 8.07 -38.16
N SER A 517 76.25 7.99 -38.56
CA SER A 517 75.55 6.81 -39.19
C SER A 517 75.19 5.57 -38.32
N ASP A 518 74.11 4.81 -38.58
CA ASP A 518 72.92 5.03 -39.44
C ASP A 518 71.67 4.19 -39.01
N SER A 519 70.61 4.16 -39.83
CA SER A 519 69.25 3.66 -39.51
C SER A 519 68.94 2.20 -40.03
N PRO A 520 67.70 1.73 -40.37
CA PRO A 520 67.19 0.47 -39.77
C PRO A 520 66.63 -0.62 -40.73
N ALA A 521 66.33 -1.83 -40.22
CA ALA A 521 65.45 -2.87 -40.82
C ALA A 521 65.08 -3.97 -39.78
N GLY A 522 64.07 -4.84 -39.97
CA GLY A 522 63.04 -4.89 -41.01
C GLY A 522 62.89 -6.24 -41.77
N ALA A 523 62.53 -7.35 -41.10
CA ALA A 523 62.23 -8.68 -41.70
C ALA A 523 61.39 -9.53 -40.71
N SER A 524 60.16 -10.03 -40.98
CA SER A 524 59.63 -10.93 -42.01
C SER A 524 59.75 -12.44 -41.68
N ILE A 525 58.62 -13.10 -41.37
CA ILE A 525 58.44 -14.57 -41.40
C ILE A 525 57.12 -14.88 -42.13
N SER A 526 57.05 -16.02 -42.84
CA SER A 526 55.90 -16.45 -43.63
C SER A 526 55.79 -17.99 -43.70
N ARG A 527 54.64 -18.46 -44.19
CA ARG A 527 54.21 -19.88 -44.41
C ARG A 527 53.64 -20.59 -43.16
N GLY A 528 52.64 -21.48 -43.32
CA GLY A 528 52.02 -21.88 -44.60
C GLY A 528 50.76 -22.75 -44.46
N GLU A 529 50.19 -23.07 -45.61
CA GLU A 529 48.94 -23.82 -45.78
C GLU A 529 49.09 -25.33 -45.48
N GLY A 530 47.98 -26.00 -45.15
CA GLY A 530 47.88 -27.46 -45.07
C GLY A 530 46.44 -27.92 -44.79
N SER A 531 45.81 -28.57 -45.76
CA SER A 531 44.44 -29.11 -45.63
C SER A 531 44.45 -30.51 -45.02
N GLY A 532 43.41 -30.82 -44.23
CA GLY A 532 43.12 -32.15 -43.67
C GLY A 532 41.69 -32.20 -43.17
#